data_AF-A0A1F5MKI3-F1
#
_entry.id   AF-A0A1F5MKI3-F1
#
_cell.length_a   1.000
_cell.length_b   1.000
_cell.length_c   1.000
_cell.angle_alpha   90.00
_cell.angle_beta   90.00
_cell.angle_gamma   90.00
#
_symmetry.space_group_name_H-M   'P 1'
#
loop_
_entity.id
_entity.type
_entity.pdbx_description
1 polymer ?
#
loop_
_entity_poly.entity_id
_entity_poly.type
_entity_poly.pdbx_seq_one_letter_code
_entity_poly.pdbx_strand_id
1 'polypeptide(L)'
;MKSVLIFFISLFILMFYQATPLLAVSDPLAVPNNRFGIHIISASVDESSPSASLVNSNGGDWGYLTVLIESGDRNVNKWQEFFNDLRRRHLIPLVRMATYPIGDKWKAPVVGEEEVWADFLNNLNWPTKNRYVIIYNEPNHAQEWEGRISPKEYAQVLDKTISSLKQRSNDFFVLNAGFDSSTPHQPPNYYDELRFLTEMNQEVPGIFNKLDGWATHAYPNPGFVGSPNGTGRGTVRSWVWEQQILFSLGLNKLLPIFITETGWKHDEGQQFQANLPSIESVSDFYINTFQGAWSNLRVAAVTPFVLSYQSPPFDHFSFKKWSDNSWYPQFEAIKSLPKVSGKPVQINSAKLESGEIYSSLVSGESYQIPFSFKNSGQSIWGDGNKIELRIINDELRINTAVSLPEDQKIEPGQLTKFSVPLTAPKSGIYKFYLQLYRDNKPFTSDGWSYNTEIKSPVTLVVKAGLGWKNDASGKYLLKINSSTGETIIEAVLSNSGQSEPIEARFLLPDYSFDFTLSKPFYTSKTVHYMVYSGTNTLEFGSLQPNIFSVLLNPQELWNLLPFSNKTTQPCELATQPKNC
;
A
#
# COMPACT_ATOMS: atom_id res chain seq x y z
N MET A 1 27.13 -36.47 -29.65
CA MET A 1 26.10 -35.67 -30.37
C MET A 1 24.86 -35.38 -29.52
N LYS A 2 24.22 -36.36 -28.87
CA LYS A 2 23.02 -36.13 -28.02
C LYS A 2 23.25 -35.13 -26.87
N SER A 3 24.42 -35.17 -26.22
CA SER A 3 24.73 -34.28 -25.10
C SER A 3 25.00 -32.82 -25.52
N VAL A 4 25.51 -32.61 -26.74
CA VAL A 4 25.73 -31.27 -27.32
C VAL A 4 24.39 -30.66 -27.75
N LEU A 5 23.49 -31.48 -28.29
CA LEU A 5 22.14 -31.04 -28.68
C LEU A 5 21.31 -30.62 -27.46
N ILE A 6 21.41 -31.34 -26.33
CA ILE A 6 20.73 -30.97 -25.07
C ILE A 6 21.26 -29.64 -24.54
N PHE A 7 22.58 -29.41 -24.58
CA PHE A 7 23.19 -28.15 -24.15
C PHE A 7 22.72 -26.96 -24.99
N PHE A 8 22.65 -27.11 -26.32
CA PHE A 8 22.11 -26.07 -27.21
C PHE A 8 20.62 -25.84 -27.02
N ILE A 9 19.81 -26.86 -26.78
CA ILE A 9 18.38 -26.71 -26.48
C ILE A 9 18.17 -26.00 -25.13
N SER A 10 18.96 -26.31 -24.11
CA SER A 10 18.90 -25.60 -22.83
C SER A 10 19.36 -24.14 -22.93
N LEU A 11 20.36 -23.84 -23.77
CA LEU A 11 20.82 -22.47 -24.03
C LEU A 11 19.78 -21.67 -24.84
N PHE A 12 19.08 -22.33 -25.76
CA PHE A 12 18.00 -21.74 -26.56
C PHE A 12 16.77 -21.45 -25.68
N ILE A 13 16.39 -22.36 -24.77
CA ILE A 13 15.30 -22.15 -23.80
C ILE A 13 15.65 -21.01 -22.81
N LEU A 14 16.91 -20.90 -22.37
CA LEU A 14 17.36 -19.76 -21.56
C LEU A 14 17.34 -18.42 -22.35
N MET A 15 17.58 -18.44 -23.66
CA MET A 15 17.48 -17.24 -24.50
C MET A 15 16.04 -16.79 -24.76
N PHE A 16 15.03 -17.65 -24.59
CA PHE A 16 13.61 -17.26 -24.63
C PHE A 16 13.06 -16.79 -23.27
N TYR A 17 13.83 -16.92 -22.19
CA TYR A 17 13.64 -16.13 -20.96
C TYR A 17 14.30 -14.75 -21.09
N GLN A 18 14.12 -14.09 -22.24
CA GLN A 18 14.26 -12.63 -22.24
C GLN A 18 13.16 -12.11 -21.32
N ALA A 19 13.56 -11.49 -20.22
CA ALA A 19 12.66 -10.74 -19.36
C ALA A 19 11.73 -9.93 -20.26
N THR A 20 10.44 -10.28 -20.28
CA THR A 20 9.43 -9.37 -20.84
C THR A 20 9.73 -8.02 -20.20
N PRO A 21 9.99 -6.94 -20.96
CA PRO A 21 10.18 -5.65 -20.33
C PRO A 21 8.97 -5.45 -19.45
N LEU A 22 9.20 -5.38 -18.14
CA LEU A 22 8.16 -5.04 -17.19
C LEU A 22 7.58 -3.75 -17.74
N LEU A 23 6.36 -3.78 -18.30
CA LEU A 23 5.78 -2.59 -18.88
C LEU A 23 5.73 -1.55 -17.76
N ALA A 24 6.60 -0.55 -17.89
CA ALA A 24 6.98 0.39 -16.85
C ALA A 24 5.75 1.15 -16.33
N VAL A 25 4.85 1.50 -17.26
CA VAL A 25 3.63 2.26 -17.04
C VAL A 25 2.43 1.42 -17.46
N SER A 26 1.35 1.46 -16.66
CA SER A 26 0.07 0.85 -17.02
C SER A 26 -0.65 1.72 -18.04
N ASP A 27 -1.18 1.15 -19.12
CA ASP A 27 -2.11 1.89 -19.99
C ASP A 27 -3.40 2.22 -19.20
N PRO A 28 -3.74 3.51 -18.97
CA PRO A 28 -4.97 3.88 -18.26
C PRO A 28 -6.25 3.46 -19.00
N LEU A 29 -6.17 3.24 -20.32
CA LEU A 29 -7.31 2.84 -21.14
C LEU A 29 -7.51 1.31 -21.17
N ALA A 30 -6.57 0.53 -20.62
CA ALA A 30 -6.65 -0.93 -20.54
C ALA A 30 -7.52 -1.43 -19.36
N VAL A 31 -7.92 -0.53 -18.46
CA VAL A 31 -8.81 -0.80 -17.33
C VAL A 31 -10.04 0.10 -17.41
N PRO A 32 -11.16 -0.23 -16.72
CA PRO A 32 -12.27 0.71 -16.59
C PRO A 32 -11.77 2.07 -16.12
N ASN A 33 -12.07 3.11 -16.88
CA ASN A 33 -11.51 4.45 -16.69
C ASN A 33 -12.62 5.50 -16.62
N ASN A 34 -12.64 6.25 -15.51
CA ASN A 34 -13.54 7.38 -15.33
C ASN A 34 -12.90 8.66 -15.86
N ARG A 35 -13.20 9.02 -17.12
CA ARG A 35 -12.58 10.18 -17.77
C ARG A 35 -12.95 11.54 -17.16
N PHE A 36 -13.95 11.59 -16.29
CA PHE A 36 -14.40 12.84 -15.70
C PHE A 36 -13.36 13.33 -14.70
N GLY A 37 -13.02 14.61 -14.80
CA GLY A 37 -12.20 15.28 -13.82
C GLY A 37 -12.53 16.75 -13.73
N ILE A 38 -11.76 17.49 -12.93
CA ILE A 38 -11.89 18.94 -12.77
C ILE A 38 -10.53 19.55 -12.42
N HIS A 39 -10.26 20.77 -12.88
CA HIS A 39 -9.08 21.51 -12.48
C HIS A 39 -9.34 22.23 -11.14
N ILE A 40 -8.38 22.19 -10.24
CA ILE A 40 -8.39 22.90 -8.95
C ILE A 40 -7.14 23.78 -8.81
N ILE A 41 -7.20 24.79 -7.94
CA ILE A 41 -6.09 25.73 -7.75
C ILE A 41 -5.33 25.52 -6.45
N SER A 42 -5.91 24.80 -5.49
CA SER A 42 -5.35 24.57 -4.17
C SER A 42 -5.44 23.10 -3.78
N ALA A 43 -4.29 22.50 -3.46
CA ALA A 43 -4.19 21.15 -2.89
C ALA A 43 -4.78 21.11 -1.47
N SER A 44 -6.11 21.08 -1.38
CA SER A 44 -6.86 21.20 -0.13
C SER A 44 -8.10 20.31 -0.13
N VAL A 45 -8.57 19.96 1.07
CA VAL A 45 -9.80 19.18 1.28
C VAL A 45 -11.04 19.92 0.77
N ASP A 46 -11.04 21.25 0.87
CA ASP A 46 -12.15 22.10 0.44
C ASP A 46 -12.38 22.05 -1.07
N GLU A 47 -11.36 21.73 -1.86
CA GLU A 47 -11.48 21.52 -3.31
C GLU A 47 -11.58 20.04 -3.68
N SER A 48 -10.85 19.13 -3.02
CA SER A 48 -10.90 17.70 -3.34
C SER A 48 -12.27 17.07 -3.02
N SER A 49 -12.94 17.52 -1.95
CA SER A 49 -14.25 16.97 -1.53
C SER A 49 -15.38 17.22 -2.55
N PRO A 50 -15.64 18.46 -2.98
CA PRO A 50 -16.61 18.71 -4.05
C PRO A 50 -16.15 18.15 -5.39
N SER A 51 -14.83 18.08 -5.66
CA SER A 51 -14.31 17.44 -6.87
C SER A 51 -14.71 15.96 -6.93
N ALA A 52 -14.51 15.20 -5.84
CA ALA A 52 -14.95 13.80 -5.77
C ALA A 52 -16.46 13.66 -5.97
N SER A 53 -17.24 14.55 -5.35
CA SER A 53 -18.71 14.56 -5.49
C SER A 53 -19.17 14.86 -6.92
N LEU A 54 -18.39 15.63 -7.68
CA LEU A 54 -18.64 15.90 -9.09
C LEU A 54 -18.25 14.71 -9.97
N VAL A 55 -17.01 14.23 -9.85
CA VAL A 55 -16.41 13.31 -10.82
C VAL A 55 -16.73 11.84 -10.54
N ASN A 56 -17.04 11.46 -9.30
CA ASN A 56 -17.41 10.09 -8.90
C ASN A 56 -18.93 9.94 -8.68
N SER A 57 -19.73 10.81 -9.28
CA SER A 57 -21.20 10.74 -9.23
C SER A 57 -21.78 9.78 -10.27
N ASN A 58 -23.06 9.42 -10.09
CA ASN A 58 -23.86 8.65 -11.05
C ASN A 58 -23.16 7.38 -11.60
N GLY A 59 -22.68 6.54 -10.67
CA GLY A 59 -21.98 5.29 -10.98
C GLY A 59 -20.47 5.43 -11.25
N GLY A 60 -19.94 6.65 -11.20
CA GLY A 60 -18.51 6.95 -11.32
C GLY A 60 -17.70 6.57 -10.09
N ASP A 61 -16.42 6.32 -10.31
CA ASP A 61 -15.42 6.16 -9.25
C ASP A 61 -14.03 6.41 -9.83
N TRP A 62 -13.03 6.79 -9.02
CA TRP A 62 -11.66 7.04 -9.51
C TRP A 62 -11.55 8.04 -10.69
N GLY A 63 -12.26 9.17 -10.61
CA GLY A 63 -12.12 10.29 -11.55
C GLY A 63 -10.84 11.11 -11.34
N TYR A 64 -10.58 12.06 -12.24
CA TYR A 64 -9.32 12.81 -12.28
C TYR A 64 -9.40 14.18 -11.61
N LEU A 65 -8.24 14.67 -11.16
CA LEU A 65 -8.08 15.98 -10.55
C LEU A 65 -6.78 16.63 -11.05
N THR A 66 -6.88 17.69 -11.84
CA THR A 66 -5.70 18.48 -12.21
C THR A 66 -5.38 19.45 -11.10
N VAL A 67 -4.16 19.38 -10.58
CA VAL A 67 -3.70 20.19 -9.44
C VAL A 67 -2.32 20.75 -9.71
N LEU A 68 -2.14 22.02 -9.37
CA LEU A 68 -0.87 22.71 -9.47
C LEU A 68 0.05 22.36 -8.29
N ILE A 69 1.33 22.11 -8.58
CA ILE A 69 2.40 22.07 -7.58
C ILE A 69 3.50 23.05 -7.96
N GLU A 70 3.84 23.95 -7.04
CA GLU A 70 4.90 24.95 -7.22
C GLU A 70 6.24 24.47 -6.68
N SER A 71 7.34 24.89 -7.29
CA SER A 71 8.69 24.47 -6.88
C SER A 71 9.09 24.96 -5.50
N GLY A 72 8.46 26.05 -5.03
CA GLY A 72 8.58 26.56 -3.67
C GLY A 72 7.81 25.74 -2.63
N ASP A 73 6.91 24.83 -3.03
CA ASP A 73 6.01 24.08 -2.15
C ASP A 73 6.25 22.57 -2.21
N ARG A 74 7.49 22.14 -1.95
CA ARG A 74 7.90 20.72 -1.90
C ARG A 74 7.85 20.15 -0.48
N ASN A 75 6.78 20.42 0.26
CA ASN A 75 6.59 19.88 1.60
C ASN A 75 6.04 18.45 1.52
N VAL A 76 6.87 17.44 1.82
CA VAL A 76 6.52 16.02 1.71
C VAL A 76 5.30 15.66 2.56
N ASN A 77 5.20 16.16 3.79
CA ASN A 77 4.09 15.83 4.67
C ASN A 77 2.77 16.41 4.16
N LYS A 78 2.78 17.69 3.74
CA LYS A 78 1.60 18.36 3.17
C LYS A 78 1.07 17.59 1.95
N TRP A 79 1.96 17.27 1.00
CA TRP A 79 1.57 16.57 -0.22
C TRP A 79 1.18 15.12 0.03
N GLN A 80 1.81 14.46 0.99
CA GLN A 80 1.41 13.11 1.39
C GLN A 80 0.02 13.11 2.04
N GLU A 81 -0.29 14.08 2.89
CA GLU A 81 -1.63 14.25 3.47
C GLU A 81 -2.69 14.49 2.40
N PHE A 82 -2.39 15.36 1.43
CA PHE A 82 -3.29 15.60 0.30
C PHE A 82 -3.50 14.33 -0.54
N PHE A 83 -2.44 13.59 -0.87
CA PHE A 83 -2.58 12.32 -1.60
C PHE A 83 -3.33 11.25 -0.80
N ASN A 84 -3.22 11.25 0.53
CA ASN A 84 -4.02 10.39 1.39
C ASN A 84 -5.51 10.77 1.31
N ASP A 85 -5.84 12.05 1.31
CA ASP A 85 -7.21 12.51 1.09
C ASP A 85 -7.73 12.13 -0.31
N LEU A 86 -6.96 12.34 -1.37
CA LEU A 86 -7.32 11.91 -2.73
C LEU A 86 -7.58 10.41 -2.81
N ARG A 87 -6.75 9.60 -2.14
CA ARG A 87 -6.92 8.15 -2.08
C ARG A 87 -8.23 7.76 -1.40
N ARG A 88 -8.57 8.36 -0.26
CA ARG A 88 -9.86 8.10 0.44
C ARG A 88 -11.07 8.49 -0.39
N ARG A 89 -10.90 9.48 -1.27
CA ARG A 89 -11.95 10.01 -2.16
C ARG A 89 -11.99 9.34 -3.51
N HIS A 90 -11.08 8.40 -3.78
CA HIS A 90 -10.88 7.80 -5.09
C HIS A 90 -10.71 8.87 -6.17
N LEU A 91 -9.69 9.70 -6.03
CA LEU A 91 -9.29 10.72 -7.02
C LEU A 91 -7.89 10.42 -7.55
N ILE A 92 -7.72 10.54 -8.87
CA ILE A 92 -6.45 10.37 -9.57
C ILE A 92 -5.84 11.76 -9.81
N PRO A 93 -4.73 12.11 -9.15
CA PRO A 93 -4.09 13.40 -9.37
C PRO A 93 -3.36 13.44 -10.71
N LEU A 94 -3.60 14.50 -11.50
CA LEU A 94 -2.75 14.97 -12.58
C LEU A 94 -1.95 16.16 -12.03
N VAL A 95 -0.70 15.91 -11.64
CA VAL A 95 0.12 16.90 -10.96
C VAL A 95 0.82 17.79 -12.00
N ARG A 96 0.35 19.03 -12.14
CA ARG A 96 0.97 20.02 -13.02
C ARG A 96 2.08 20.74 -12.28
N MET A 97 3.30 20.53 -12.74
CA MET A 97 4.47 21.23 -12.22
C MET A 97 4.41 22.71 -12.61
N ALA A 98 4.80 23.58 -11.69
CA ALA A 98 5.12 24.96 -11.95
C ALA A 98 6.34 25.37 -11.12
N THR A 99 6.98 26.46 -11.51
CA THR A 99 8.07 27.05 -10.73
C THR A 99 7.46 27.90 -9.61
N TYR A 100 7.64 29.22 -9.68
CA TYR A 100 7.02 30.21 -8.83
C TYR A 100 6.76 31.47 -9.65
N PRO A 101 5.74 32.27 -9.29
CA PRO A 101 5.44 33.50 -9.99
C PRO A 101 6.43 34.61 -9.64
N ILE A 102 6.75 35.45 -10.63
CA ILE A 102 7.45 36.73 -10.52
C ILE A 102 6.56 37.80 -11.18
N GLY A 103 5.77 38.51 -10.37
CA GLY A 103 4.74 39.41 -10.88
C GLY A 103 3.60 38.63 -11.53
N ASP A 104 3.29 38.94 -12.80
CA ASP A 104 2.29 38.27 -13.62
C ASP A 104 2.85 37.12 -14.48
N LYS A 105 4.10 36.70 -14.22
CA LYS A 105 4.82 35.71 -15.02
C LYS A 105 5.27 34.53 -14.19
N TRP A 106 5.26 33.33 -14.75
CA TRP A 106 5.94 32.18 -14.18
C TRP A 106 7.42 32.22 -14.51
N LYS A 107 8.29 31.88 -13.55
CA LYS A 107 9.72 31.78 -13.83
C LYS A 107 10.00 30.55 -14.70
N ALA A 108 10.95 30.64 -15.63
CA ALA A 108 11.44 29.46 -16.32
C ALA A 108 12.22 28.56 -15.34
N PRO A 109 12.17 27.23 -15.48
CA PRO A 109 12.95 26.33 -14.64
C PRO A 109 14.45 26.51 -14.88
N VAL A 110 15.24 26.30 -13.83
CA VAL A 110 16.70 26.31 -13.89
C VAL A 110 17.24 24.90 -14.10
N VAL A 111 18.47 24.78 -14.59
CA VAL A 111 19.13 23.47 -14.75
C VAL A 111 19.27 22.77 -13.38
N GLY A 112 18.95 21.49 -13.33
CA GLY A 112 18.99 20.65 -12.11
C GLY A 112 17.66 20.60 -11.37
N GLU A 113 16.70 21.47 -11.71
CA GLU A 113 15.36 21.47 -11.14
C GLU A 113 14.61 20.16 -11.43
N GLU A 114 14.89 19.53 -12.57
CA GLU A 114 14.35 18.23 -12.98
C GLU A 114 14.68 17.09 -11.99
N GLU A 115 15.89 17.10 -11.44
CA GLU A 115 16.35 16.09 -10.47
C GLU A 115 15.66 16.29 -9.12
N VAL A 116 15.56 17.56 -8.68
CA VAL A 116 14.88 17.93 -7.44
C VAL A 116 13.40 17.56 -7.50
N TRP A 117 12.74 17.80 -8.64
CA TRP A 117 11.37 17.35 -8.86
C TRP A 117 11.22 15.83 -8.81
N ALA A 118 12.10 15.11 -9.51
CA ALA A 118 12.05 13.66 -9.55
C ALA A 118 12.23 13.05 -8.16
N ASP A 119 13.19 13.54 -7.38
CA ASP A 119 13.45 13.07 -6.02
C ASP A 119 12.26 13.37 -5.09
N PHE A 120 11.73 14.60 -5.13
CA PHE A 120 10.58 14.98 -4.32
C PHE A 120 9.33 14.13 -4.63
N LEU A 121 8.93 14.05 -5.91
CA LEU A 121 7.74 13.32 -6.32
C LEU A 121 7.87 11.80 -6.10
N ASN A 122 9.09 11.27 -6.14
CA ASN A 122 9.34 9.85 -5.88
C ASN A 122 9.21 9.46 -4.40
N ASN A 123 9.38 10.43 -3.49
CA ASN A 123 9.24 10.21 -2.05
C ASN A 123 7.79 10.16 -1.57
N LEU A 124 6.83 10.48 -2.43
CA LEU A 124 5.40 10.41 -2.12
C LEU A 124 4.82 9.03 -2.41
N ASN A 125 3.91 8.56 -1.55
CA ASN A 125 3.05 7.41 -1.83
C ASN A 125 1.80 7.89 -2.58
N TRP A 126 1.79 7.67 -3.89
CA TRP A 126 0.74 8.10 -4.82
C TRP A 126 -0.57 7.31 -4.65
N PRO A 127 -1.74 7.88 -4.99
CA PRO A 127 -3.02 7.17 -4.92
C PRO A 127 -3.12 5.96 -5.86
N THR A 128 -2.43 6.01 -7.00
CA THR A 128 -2.43 4.99 -8.06
C THR A 128 -1.01 4.63 -8.49
N LYS A 129 -0.86 3.49 -9.20
CA LYS A 129 0.44 3.04 -9.72
C LYS A 129 1.04 4.07 -10.65
N ASN A 130 0.30 4.46 -11.70
CA ASN A 130 0.72 5.56 -12.57
C ASN A 130 0.79 6.85 -11.76
N ARG A 131 1.93 7.54 -11.82
CA ARG A 131 2.19 8.83 -11.19
C ARG A 131 2.15 9.90 -12.27
N TYR A 132 0.97 10.48 -12.49
CA TYR A 132 0.74 11.41 -13.60
C TYR A 132 1.35 12.78 -13.30
N VAL A 133 2.27 13.20 -14.16
CA VAL A 133 2.98 14.47 -14.05
C VAL A 133 2.87 15.23 -15.37
N ILE A 134 2.39 16.47 -15.32
CA ILE A 134 2.31 17.40 -16.44
C ILE A 134 3.50 18.36 -16.33
N ILE A 135 4.34 18.39 -17.35
CA ILE A 135 5.60 19.13 -17.34
C ILE A 135 5.36 20.58 -17.77
N TYR A 136 5.11 21.43 -16.77
CA TYR A 136 4.82 22.86 -16.90
C TYR A 136 3.51 23.15 -17.65
N ASN A 137 3.36 24.39 -18.12
CA ASN A 137 2.11 24.90 -18.68
C ASN A 137 2.40 25.86 -19.83
N GLU A 138 1.64 25.72 -20.92
CA GLU A 138 1.57 26.66 -22.05
C GLU A 138 2.87 27.42 -22.37
N PRO A 139 3.99 26.72 -22.64
CA PRO A 139 5.29 27.36 -22.88
C PRO A 139 5.32 28.18 -24.18
N ASN A 140 4.24 28.13 -24.97
CA ASN A 140 4.01 28.98 -26.13
C ASN A 140 3.38 30.35 -25.80
N HIS A 141 3.18 30.65 -24.52
CA HIS A 141 2.87 31.96 -23.96
C HIS A 141 4.04 32.48 -23.13
N ALA A 142 4.51 33.69 -23.41
CA ALA A 142 5.69 34.24 -22.72
C ALA A 142 5.47 34.43 -21.21
N GLN A 143 4.24 34.73 -20.79
CA GLN A 143 3.89 34.87 -19.37
C GLN A 143 4.12 33.58 -18.59
N GLU A 144 3.97 32.42 -19.22
CA GLU A 144 4.20 31.11 -18.60
C GLU A 144 5.69 30.72 -18.57
N TRP A 145 6.57 31.55 -19.15
CA TRP A 145 7.99 31.21 -19.32
C TRP A 145 8.92 32.41 -19.20
N GLU A 146 8.90 33.10 -18.06
CA GLU A 146 9.78 34.23 -17.69
C GLU A 146 9.72 35.43 -18.63
N GLY A 147 8.61 35.62 -19.33
CA GLY A 147 8.46 36.67 -20.34
C GLY A 147 9.23 36.40 -21.64
N ARG A 148 9.65 35.15 -21.87
CA ARG A 148 10.33 34.70 -23.10
C ARG A 148 9.62 33.48 -23.67
N ILE A 149 9.92 33.14 -24.92
CA ILE A 149 9.46 31.89 -25.54
C ILE A 149 10.66 31.21 -26.20
N SER A 150 10.83 29.91 -25.93
CA SER A 150 11.88 29.10 -26.53
C SER A 150 11.43 27.65 -26.70
N PRO A 151 11.00 27.25 -27.92
CA PRO A 151 10.64 25.86 -28.20
C PRO A 151 11.79 24.88 -27.93
N LYS A 152 13.02 25.30 -28.24
CA LYS A 152 14.24 24.52 -28.04
C LYS A 152 14.51 24.25 -26.56
N GLU A 153 14.45 25.29 -25.74
CA GLU A 153 14.67 25.16 -24.29
C GLU A 153 13.59 24.28 -23.66
N TYR A 154 12.32 24.47 -24.01
CA TYR A 154 11.26 23.61 -23.51
C TYR A 154 11.46 22.13 -23.92
N ALA A 155 11.88 21.86 -25.16
CA ALA A 155 12.19 20.48 -25.59
C ALA A 155 13.31 19.84 -24.76
N GLN A 156 14.38 20.59 -24.48
CA GLN A 156 15.48 20.13 -23.65
C GLN A 156 15.05 19.90 -22.19
N VAL A 157 14.25 20.82 -21.62
CA VAL A 157 13.71 20.70 -20.27
C VAL A 157 12.78 19.50 -20.15
N LEU A 158 11.89 19.32 -21.12
CA LEU A 158 10.99 18.17 -21.19
C LEU A 158 11.78 16.86 -21.24
N ASP A 159 12.81 16.79 -22.11
CA ASP A 159 13.63 15.59 -22.26
C ASP A 159 14.36 15.20 -20.97
N LYS A 160 14.99 16.18 -20.34
CA LYS A 160 15.69 15.99 -19.07
C LYS A 160 14.72 15.58 -17.98
N THR A 161 13.58 16.25 -17.84
CA THR A 161 12.60 15.93 -16.80
C THR A 161 11.99 14.54 -16.97
N ILE A 162 11.68 14.11 -18.20
CA ILE A 162 11.26 12.73 -18.49
C ILE A 162 12.34 11.76 -18.01
N SER A 163 13.59 12.00 -18.39
CA SER A 163 14.72 11.13 -18.06
C SER A 163 14.93 11.02 -16.55
N SER A 164 14.94 12.16 -15.85
CA SER A 164 15.12 12.21 -14.39
C SER A 164 14.00 11.47 -13.68
N LEU A 165 12.72 11.70 -14.05
CA LEU A 165 11.57 11.00 -13.46
C LEU A 165 11.67 9.48 -13.67
N LYS A 166 11.87 9.04 -14.92
CA LYS A 166 11.93 7.62 -15.26
C LYS A 166 13.10 6.89 -14.58
N GLN A 167 14.22 7.58 -14.32
CA GLN A 167 15.34 7.03 -13.57
C GLN A 167 14.97 6.70 -12.11
N ARG A 168 14.05 7.44 -11.50
CA ARG A 168 13.60 7.21 -10.10
C ARG A 168 12.56 6.11 -10.04
N SER A 169 11.61 6.14 -10.98
CA SER A 169 10.60 5.11 -11.07
C SER A 169 10.04 5.01 -12.48
N ASN A 170 9.89 3.77 -12.92
CA ASN A 170 9.18 3.42 -14.14
C ASN A 170 7.67 3.75 -14.06
N ASP A 171 7.12 3.94 -12.85
CA ASP A 171 5.71 4.24 -12.61
C ASP A 171 5.32 5.70 -12.97
N PHE A 172 6.28 6.60 -13.21
CA PHE A 172 5.96 7.96 -13.64
C PHE A 172 5.30 7.95 -15.03
N PHE A 173 4.11 8.54 -15.12
CA PHE A 173 3.36 8.73 -16.36
C PHE A 173 3.50 10.20 -16.77
N VAL A 174 4.37 10.47 -17.75
CA VAL A 174 4.79 11.83 -18.07
C VAL A 174 4.01 12.38 -19.27
N LEU A 175 3.42 13.56 -19.06
CA LEU A 175 2.67 14.35 -20.03
C LEU A 175 3.45 15.64 -20.36
N ASN A 176 3.32 16.13 -21.59
CA ASN A 176 3.77 17.48 -21.95
C ASN A 176 2.97 18.57 -21.20
N ALA A 177 3.41 19.82 -21.31
CA ALA A 177 2.57 20.98 -20.99
C ALA A 177 1.39 21.02 -21.96
N GLY A 178 0.20 21.36 -21.49
CA GLY A 178 -0.88 21.74 -22.39
C GLY A 178 -0.49 23.00 -23.16
N PHE A 179 -0.70 22.99 -24.48
CA PHE A 179 -0.46 24.13 -25.35
C PHE A 179 -1.77 24.85 -25.64
N ASP A 180 -1.75 26.18 -25.68
CA ASP A 180 -2.84 26.93 -26.29
C ASP A 180 -2.72 26.82 -27.81
N SER A 181 -3.57 25.96 -28.41
CA SER A 181 -3.58 25.76 -29.85
C SER A 181 -4.03 26.97 -30.65
N SER A 182 -4.68 27.95 -30.03
CA SER A 182 -5.21 29.14 -30.71
C SER A 182 -4.23 30.31 -30.67
N THR A 183 -3.10 30.16 -29.98
CA THR A 183 -2.05 31.17 -29.90
C THR A 183 -1.53 31.58 -31.28
N PRO A 184 -1.48 32.89 -31.59
CA PRO A 184 -0.92 33.37 -32.86
C PRO A 184 0.61 33.30 -32.84
N HIS A 185 1.23 33.38 -34.02
CA HIS A 185 2.68 33.60 -34.10
C HIS A 185 2.99 35.10 -33.99
N GLN A 186 3.15 35.60 -32.76
CA GLN A 186 3.53 36.98 -32.46
C GLN A 186 4.61 37.06 -31.37
N PRO A 187 5.87 36.66 -31.68
CA PRO A 187 6.97 36.78 -30.74
C PRO A 187 7.22 38.25 -30.34
N PRO A 188 7.67 38.53 -29.11
CA PRO A 188 8.10 37.54 -28.12
C PRO A 188 6.97 36.96 -27.27
N ASN A 189 5.74 37.48 -27.36
CA ASN A 189 4.67 37.19 -26.41
C ASN A 189 3.92 35.90 -26.68
N TYR A 190 3.75 35.55 -27.95
CA TYR A 190 2.92 34.43 -28.41
C TYR A 190 3.62 33.64 -29.51
N TYR A 191 3.52 32.32 -29.46
CA TYR A 191 4.09 31.43 -30.47
C TYR A 191 3.08 30.39 -30.94
N ASP A 192 2.95 30.28 -32.27
CA ASP A 192 2.09 29.29 -32.90
C ASP A 192 2.50 27.86 -32.53
N GLU A 193 1.53 27.05 -32.11
CA GLU A 193 1.77 25.69 -31.62
C GLU A 193 2.44 24.79 -32.66
N LEU A 194 1.99 24.79 -33.93
CA LEU A 194 2.60 23.94 -34.97
C LEU A 194 4.09 24.27 -35.15
N ARG A 195 4.43 25.56 -35.21
CA ARG A 195 5.84 25.99 -35.27
C ARG A 195 6.60 25.58 -34.02
N PHE A 196 6.00 25.77 -32.84
CA PHE A 196 6.60 25.39 -31.57
C PHE A 196 6.94 23.89 -31.54
N LEU A 197 5.97 23.02 -31.83
CA LEU A 197 6.15 21.57 -31.85
C LEU A 197 7.17 21.13 -32.91
N THR A 198 7.18 21.78 -34.08
CA THR A 198 8.16 21.50 -35.13
C THR A 198 9.58 21.79 -34.65
N GLU A 199 9.80 22.95 -34.03
CA GLU A 199 11.11 23.34 -33.51
C GLU A 199 11.54 22.51 -32.30
N MET A 200 10.61 22.09 -31.43
CA MET A 200 10.90 21.13 -30.36
C MET A 200 11.48 19.83 -30.92
N ASN A 201 10.86 19.28 -31.96
CA ASN A 201 11.32 18.03 -32.58
C ASN A 201 12.61 18.19 -33.38
N GLN A 202 12.89 19.39 -33.89
CA GLN A 202 14.20 19.68 -34.51
C GLN A 202 15.31 19.73 -33.46
N GLU A 203 15.04 20.29 -32.28
CA GLU A 203 16.00 20.38 -31.19
C GLU A 203 16.26 19.01 -30.54
N VAL A 204 15.19 18.28 -30.21
CA VAL A 204 15.28 16.94 -29.63
C VAL A 204 14.47 15.97 -30.51
N PRO A 205 15.09 15.40 -31.56
CA PRO A 205 14.42 14.45 -32.45
C PRO A 205 13.79 13.28 -31.70
N GLY A 206 12.49 13.06 -31.95
CA GLY A 206 11.73 11.99 -31.32
C GLY A 206 11.26 12.28 -29.90
N ILE A 207 11.34 13.53 -29.43
CA ILE A 207 10.88 13.95 -28.09
C ILE A 207 9.45 13.45 -27.77
N PHE A 208 8.53 13.50 -28.74
CA PHE A 208 7.16 13.05 -28.53
C PHE A 208 7.02 11.54 -28.28
N ASN A 209 7.96 10.72 -28.79
CA ASN A 209 7.97 9.29 -28.52
C ASN A 209 8.38 8.95 -27.07
N LYS A 210 8.93 9.93 -26.33
CA LYS A 210 9.32 9.77 -24.92
C LYS A 210 8.16 10.00 -23.94
N LEU A 211 7.04 10.57 -24.39
CA LEU A 211 5.85 10.81 -23.57
C LEU A 211 5.03 9.54 -23.36
N ASP A 212 4.32 9.45 -22.23
CA ASP A 212 3.40 8.34 -21.93
C ASP A 212 1.96 8.66 -22.34
N GLY A 213 1.61 9.94 -22.40
CA GLY A 213 0.34 10.47 -22.92
C GLY A 213 0.50 11.90 -23.41
N TRP A 214 -0.56 12.47 -23.94
CA TRP A 214 -0.57 13.82 -24.50
C TRP A 214 -1.53 14.72 -23.72
N ALA A 215 -1.01 15.81 -23.15
CA ALA A 215 -1.81 16.87 -22.55
C ALA A 215 -2.18 17.93 -23.60
N THR A 216 -3.43 18.38 -23.59
CA THR A 216 -3.97 19.38 -24.53
C THR A 216 -4.84 20.38 -23.77
N HIS A 217 -4.78 21.66 -24.17
CA HIS A 217 -5.72 22.69 -23.72
C HIS A 217 -6.74 22.95 -24.84
N ALA A 218 -7.70 22.03 -24.96
CA ALA A 218 -8.67 21.99 -26.04
C ALA A 218 -9.83 22.99 -25.81
N TYR A 219 -9.51 24.27 -25.72
CA TYR A 219 -10.49 25.33 -25.53
C TYR A 219 -11.31 25.60 -26.82
N PRO A 220 -12.61 25.90 -26.69
CA PRO A 220 -13.48 26.28 -27.79
C PRO A 220 -13.25 27.74 -28.21
N ASN A 221 -12.34 27.99 -29.14
CA ASN A 221 -12.01 29.33 -29.61
C ASN A 221 -12.81 29.74 -30.87
N PRO A 222 -12.90 31.06 -31.18
CA PRO A 222 -12.28 32.19 -30.46
C PRO A 222 -12.98 32.56 -29.15
N GLY A 223 -12.22 33.14 -28.22
CA GLY A 223 -12.75 33.78 -27.00
C GLY A 223 -13.36 32.82 -25.98
N PHE A 224 -13.08 31.51 -26.08
CA PHE A 224 -13.65 30.47 -25.21
C PHE A 224 -15.18 30.31 -25.33
N VAL A 225 -15.77 30.75 -26.45
CA VAL A 225 -17.22 30.71 -26.70
C VAL A 225 -17.59 29.89 -27.95
N GLY A 226 -16.63 29.13 -28.48
CA GLY A 226 -16.80 28.30 -29.68
C GLY A 226 -17.76 27.12 -29.49
N SER A 227 -18.09 26.45 -30.59
CA SER A 227 -19.10 25.37 -30.58
C SER A 227 -18.66 24.12 -29.78
N PRO A 228 -19.55 23.47 -29.03
CA PRO A 228 -19.32 22.14 -28.43
C PRO A 228 -19.12 21.02 -29.46
N ASN A 229 -19.46 21.29 -30.73
CA ASN A 229 -19.23 20.38 -31.85
C ASN A 229 -18.06 20.81 -32.75
N GLY A 230 -17.27 21.78 -32.31
CA GLY A 230 -16.09 22.23 -33.03
C GLY A 230 -15.12 21.08 -33.35
N THR A 231 -14.51 21.17 -34.53
CA THR A 231 -13.50 20.24 -35.05
C THR A 231 -12.30 20.99 -35.56
N GLY A 232 -11.12 20.38 -35.45
CA GLY A 232 -9.87 20.99 -35.90
C GLY A 232 -9.21 21.85 -34.82
N ARG A 233 -8.21 22.63 -35.24
CA ARG A 233 -7.42 23.49 -34.37
C ARG A 233 -8.27 24.53 -33.64
N GLY A 234 -8.01 24.73 -32.35
CA GLY A 234 -8.68 25.74 -31.53
C GLY A 234 -10.12 25.38 -31.16
N THR A 235 -10.42 24.10 -31.03
CA THR A 235 -11.76 23.60 -30.69
C THR A 235 -11.70 22.58 -29.56
N VAL A 236 -12.86 22.13 -29.08
CA VAL A 236 -12.97 21.00 -28.13
C VAL A 236 -12.37 19.67 -28.65
N ARG A 237 -12.01 19.61 -29.94
CA ARG A 237 -11.32 18.50 -30.60
C ARG A 237 -9.91 18.87 -31.10
N SER A 238 -9.27 19.92 -30.55
CA SER A 238 -7.89 20.31 -30.93
C SER A 238 -6.93 19.13 -30.90
N TRP A 239 -7.06 18.23 -29.93
CA TRP A 239 -6.28 17.00 -29.83
C TRP A 239 -6.29 16.12 -31.09
N VAL A 240 -7.35 16.14 -31.90
CA VAL A 240 -7.36 15.39 -33.16
C VAL A 240 -6.34 15.98 -34.14
N TRP A 241 -6.28 17.30 -34.22
CA TRP A 241 -5.35 18.03 -35.08
C TRP A 241 -3.92 17.93 -34.53
N GLU A 242 -3.72 18.07 -33.21
CA GLU A 242 -2.42 17.88 -32.56
C GLU A 242 -1.87 16.47 -32.85
N GLN A 243 -2.69 15.42 -32.70
CA GLN A 243 -2.26 14.05 -33.02
C GLN A 243 -1.80 13.90 -34.48
N GLN A 244 -2.47 14.53 -35.44
CA GLN A 244 -2.05 14.51 -36.85
C GLN A 244 -0.66 15.16 -37.03
N ILE A 245 -0.42 16.28 -36.34
CA ILE A 245 0.89 16.95 -36.34
C ILE A 245 1.94 16.03 -35.72
N LEU A 246 1.68 15.45 -34.55
CA LEU A 246 2.63 14.57 -33.88
C LEU A 246 3.01 13.37 -34.75
N PHE A 247 2.06 12.74 -35.45
CA PHE A 247 2.37 11.68 -36.43
C PHE A 247 3.23 12.20 -37.59
N SER A 248 2.94 13.39 -38.11
CA SER A 248 3.77 14.00 -39.16
C SER A 248 5.19 14.34 -38.69
N LEU A 249 5.37 14.56 -37.38
CA LEU A 249 6.66 14.82 -36.72
C LEU A 249 7.37 13.54 -36.25
N GLY A 250 6.82 12.35 -36.57
CA GLY A 250 7.49 11.07 -36.31
C GLY A 250 7.09 10.36 -35.01
N LEU A 251 5.99 10.75 -34.37
CA LEU A 251 5.36 9.92 -33.34
C LEU A 251 4.96 8.57 -33.97
N ASN A 252 5.38 7.45 -33.37
CA ASN A 252 5.13 6.11 -33.92
C ASN A 252 4.22 5.23 -33.05
N LYS A 253 3.61 5.83 -32.02
CA LYS A 253 2.70 5.18 -31.08
C LYS A 253 1.45 6.01 -30.85
N LEU A 254 0.38 5.37 -30.39
CA LEU A 254 -0.82 6.09 -29.94
C LEU A 254 -0.61 6.55 -28.49
N LEU A 255 -0.80 7.84 -28.23
CA LEU A 255 -0.80 8.39 -26.88
C LEU A 255 -2.26 8.51 -26.38
N PRO A 256 -2.56 8.09 -25.13
CA PRO A 256 -3.78 8.49 -24.45
C PRO A 256 -3.83 10.02 -24.30
N ILE A 257 -5.02 10.59 -24.52
CA ILE A 257 -5.24 12.05 -24.51
C ILE A 257 -5.77 12.48 -23.16
N PHE A 258 -5.13 13.50 -22.59
CA PHE A 258 -5.54 14.17 -21.37
C PHE A 258 -5.90 15.61 -21.71
N ILE A 259 -7.18 15.95 -21.66
CA ILE A 259 -7.64 17.32 -21.82
C ILE A 259 -7.52 17.98 -20.45
N THR A 260 -6.33 18.52 -20.17
CA THR A 260 -5.92 19.01 -18.84
C THR A 260 -6.50 20.37 -18.50
N GLU A 261 -6.92 21.12 -19.53
CA GLU A 261 -7.77 22.29 -19.40
C GLU A 261 -8.68 22.43 -20.62
N THR A 262 -9.91 22.88 -20.38
CA THR A 262 -10.91 23.23 -21.39
C THR A 262 -12.09 23.88 -20.67
N GLY A 263 -13.05 24.42 -21.41
CA GLY A 263 -14.27 24.99 -20.86
C GLY A 263 -14.74 26.21 -21.62
N TRP A 264 -15.88 26.73 -21.21
CA TRP A 264 -16.47 27.94 -21.75
C TRP A 264 -16.51 29.02 -20.69
N LYS A 265 -16.26 30.27 -21.11
CA LYS A 265 -16.65 31.41 -20.30
C LYS A 265 -18.17 31.52 -20.28
N HIS A 266 -18.75 31.81 -19.13
CA HIS A 266 -20.17 32.14 -18.98
C HIS A 266 -20.35 33.61 -18.58
N ASP A 267 -21.54 34.14 -18.81
CA ASP A 267 -21.95 35.52 -18.52
C ASP A 267 -21.89 35.93 -17.05
N GLU A 268 -22.01 34.98 -16.13
CA GLU A 268 -21.86 35.20 -14.69
C GLU A 268 -20.38 35.33 -14.27
N GLY A 269 -20.11 36.12 -13.21
CA GLY A 269 -18.77 36.44 -12.71
C GLY A 269 -18.84 37.51 -11.63
N GLN A 270 -17.71 38.13 -11.25
CA GLN A 270 -17.73 39.34 -10.42
C GLN A 270 -18.49 40.48 -11.13
N GLN A 271 -18.38 40.54 -12.45
CA GLN A 271 -19.11 41.45 -13.30
C GLN A 271 -19.83 40.67 -14.40
N PHE A 272 -21.14 40.86 -14.52
CA PHE A 272 -21.92 40.23 -15.58
C PHE A 272 -21.46 40.68 -16.97
N GLN A 273 -21.29 39.74 -17.89
CA GLN A 273 -20.86 39.98 -19.28
C GLN A 273 -21.86 39.41 -20.29
N ALA A 274 -22.78 40.25 -20.76
CA ALA A 274 -23.89 39.87 -21.66
C ALA A 274 -23.46 39.30 -23.02
N ASN A 275 -22.19 39.47 -23.41
CA ASN A 275 -21.62 38.94 -24.65
C ASN A 275 -21.11 37.50 -24.52
N LEU A 276 -21.09 36.94 -23.32
CA LEU A 276 -20.75 35.55 -23.07
C LEU A 276 -22.02 34.68 -23.06
N PRO A 277 -21.89 33.36 -23.31
CA PRO A 277 -22.99 32.41 -23.18
C PRO A 277 -23.59 32.39 -21.77
N SER A 278 -24.89 32.12 -21.67
CA SER A 278 -25.53 31.92 -20.36
C SER A 278 -25.03 30.67 -19.65
N ILE A 279 -25.14 30.63 -18.32
CA ILE A 279 -24.79 29.44 -17.54
C ILE A 279 -25.61 28.19 -17.95
N GLU A 280 -26.83 28.33 -18.48
CA GLU A 280 -27.62 27.21 -19.00
C GLU A 280 -27.02 26.72 -20.32
N SER A 281 -26.63 27.65 -21.20
CA SER A 281 -25.98 27.32 -22.46
C SER A 281 -24.66 26.59 -22.22
N VAL A 282 -23.86 27.06 -21.27
CA VAL A 282 -22.61 26.39 -20.87
C VAL A 282 -22.87 25.01 -20.28
N SER A 283 -23.95 24.84 -19.50
CA SER A 283 -24.37 23.52 -18.99
C SER A 283 -24.66 22.54 -20.13
N ASP A 284 -25.41 22.98 -21.14
CA ASP A 284 -25.71 22.19 -22.34
C ASP A 284 -24.46 21.88 -23.17
N PHE A 285 -23.51 22.82 -23.26
CA PHE A 285 -22.23 22.61 -23.94
C PHE A 285 -21.42 21.50 -23.28
N TYR A 286 -21.34 21.47 -21.95
CA TYR A 286 -20.66 20.39 -21.24
C TYR A 286 -21.34 19.03 -21.48
N ILE A 287 -22.68 18.96 -21.37
CA ILE A 287 -23.43 17.73 -21.65
C ILE A 287 -23.13 17.22 -23.06
N ASN A 288 -23.29 18.08 -24.06
CA ASN A 288 -23.10 17.73 -25.47
C ASN A 288 -21.67 17.26 -25.74
N THR A 289 -20.68 17.95 -25.15
CA THR A 289 -19.27 17.67 -25.43
C THR A 289 -18.78 16.39 -24.74
N PHE A 290 -19.19 16.13 -23.49
CA PHE A 290 -18.91 14.86 -22.81
C PHE A 290 -19.52 13.65 -23.53
N GLN A 291 -20.75 13.80 -24.03
CA GLN A 291 -21.43 12.75 -24.80
C GLN A 291 -20.90 12.63 -26.24
N GLY A 292 -20.32 13.70 -26.78
CA GLY A 292 -19.80 13.78 -28.14
C GLY A 292 -18.27 13.77 -28.19
N ALA A 293 -17.67 14.95 -28.30
CA ALA A 293 -16.24 15.14 -28.58
C ALA A 293 -15.32 14.35 -27.64
N TRP A 294 -15.66 14.32 -26.37
CA TRP A 294 -14.83 13.76 -25.31
C TRP A 294 -15.19 12.32 -24.97
N SER A 295 -16.16 11.70 -25.66
CA SER A 295 -16.51 10.28 -25.50
C SER A 295 -15.55 9.33 -26.20
N ASN A 296 -14.61 9.86 -27.00
CA ASN A 296 -13.64 9.07 -27.76
C ASN A 296 -12.83 8.15 -26.84
N LEU A 297 -12.60 6.89 -27.26
CA LEU A 297 -11.90 5.89 -26.45
C LEU A 297 -10.44 6.26 -26.14
N ARG A 298 -9.82 7.17 -26.89
CA ARG A 298 -8.46 7.66 -26.63
C ARG A 298 -8.39 8.73 -25.55
N VAL A 299 -9.51 9.35 -25.18
CA VAL A 299 -9.55 10.38 -24.13
C VAL A 299 -9.57 9.69 -22.77
N ALA A 300 -8.45 9.80 -22.06
CA ALA A 300 -8.25 9.25 -20.73
C ALA A 300 -8.85 10.16 -19.65
N ALA A 301 -8.69 11.47 -19.77
CA ALA A 301 -9.22 12.44 -18.81
C ALA A 301 -9.66 13.74 -19.48
N VAL A 302 -10.66 14.38 -18.88
CA VAL A 302 -11.08 15.75 -19.18
C VAL A 302 -11.25 16.50 -17.87
N THR A 303 -10.48 17.56 -17.68
CA THR A 303 -10.52 18.40 -16.49
C THR A 303 -10.88 19.83 -16.87
N PRO A 304 -12.18 20.19 -16.87
CA PRO A 304 -12.58 21.56 -17.12
C PRO A 304 -11.95 22.54 -16.14
N PHE A 305 -11.56 23.71 -16.66
CA PHE A 305 -11.11 24.85 -15.89
C PHE A 305 -12.36 25.68 -15.54
N VAL A 306 -12.71 25.91 -14.27
CA VAL A 306 -12.04 25.49 -13.03
C VAL A 306 -13.07 25.35 -11.90
N LEU A 307 -12.80 24.51 -10.90
CA LEU A 307 -13.74 24.26 -9.80
C LEU A 307 -14.12 25.55 -9.05
N SER A 308 -13.12 26.33 -8.62
CA SER A 308 -13.33 27.56 -7.87
C SER A 308 -12.24 28.58 -8.18
N TYR A 309 -12.59 29.65 -8.89
CA TYR A 309 -11.70 30.78 -9.13
C TYR A 309 -12.51 32.06 -9.11
N GLN A 310 -12.28 32.92 -8.12
CA GLN A 310 -13.22 34.02 -7.85
C GLN A 310 -12.76 35.37 -8.39
N SER A 311 -11.59 35.44 -9.02
CA SER A 311 -10.99 36.70 -9.48
C SER A 311 -10.92 36.78 -11.02
N PRO A 312 -11.10 37.97 -11.61
CA PRO A 312 -10.85 38.19 -13.04
C PRO A 312 -9.41 37.84 -13.43
N PRO A 313 -9.18 37.36 -14.67
CA PRO A 313 -10.16 37.18 -15.75
C PRO A 313 -10.83 35.79 -15.79
N PHE A 314 -10.62 34.96 -14.77
CA PHE A 314 -11.00 33.54 -14.78
C PHE A 314 -12.27 33.22 -13.97
N ASP A 315 -12.86 34.23 -13.32
CA ASP A 315 -14.12 34.13 -12.60
C ASP A 315 -15.29 33.65 -13.47
N HIS A 316 -15.26 33.98 -14.77
CA HIS A 316 -16.22 33.51 -15.76
C HIS A 316 -16.10 32.02 -16.15
N PHE A 317 -15.10 31.31 -15.63
CA PHE A 317 -14.95 29.85 -15.80
C PHE A 317 -15.34 29.08 -14.54
N SER A 318 -15.47 29.76 -13.41
CA SER A 318 -15.60 29.12 -12.11
C SER A 318 -16.91 28.34 -12.01
N PHE A 319 -16.84 27.11 -11.51
CA PHE A 319 -18.05 26.33 -11.23
C PHE A 319 -18.70 26.76 -9.92
N LYS A 320 -17.90 27.30 -8.99
CA LYS A 320 -18.37 27.85 -7.72
C LYS A 320 -18.70 29.33 -7.87
N LYS A 321 -19.86 29.74 -7.34
CA LYS A 321 -20.29 31.14 -7.32
C LYS A 321 -19.47 31.95 -6.33
N TRP A 322 -19.18 33.19 -6.71
CA TRP A 322 -18.46 34.12 -5.86
C TRP A 322 -19.31 34.66 -4.70
N SER A 323 -20.63 34.73 -4.89
CA SER A 323 -21.56 35.46 -4.00
C SER A 323 -21.95 34.69 -2.73
N ASP A 324 -22.12 33.38 -2.81
CA ASP A 324 -22.74 32.58 -1.74
C ASP A 324 -22.15 31.17 -1.54
N ASN A 325 -20.99 30.88 -2.15
CA ASN A 325 -20.34 29.56 -2.16
C ASN A 325 -21.18 28.41 -2.77
N SER A 326 -22.33 28.69 -3.39
CA SER A 326 -23.10 27.69 -4.14
C SER A 326 -22.46 27.38 -5.49
N TRP A 327 -23.06 26.46 -6.26
CA TRP A 327 -22.56 26.03 -7.57
C TRP A 327 -23.39 26.63 -8.69
N TYR A 328 -22.76 26.99 -9.80
CA TYR A 328 -23.47 27.27 -11.04
C TYR A 328 -24.00 25.96 -11.67
N PRO A 329 -25.07 26.02 -12.49
CA PRO A 329 -25.73 24.83 -13.04
C PRO A 329 -24.83 23.84 -13.79
N GLN A 330 -23.73 24.28 -14.40
CA GLN A 330 -22.80 23.37 -15.09
C GLN A 330 -22.20 22.29 -14.18
N PHE A 331 -22.08 22.58 -12.87
CA PHE A 331 -21.63 21.60 -11.89
C PHE A 331 -22.62 20.43 -11.79
N GLU A 332 -23.90 20.72 -11.58
CA GLU A 332 -24.93 19.68 -11.46
C GLU A 332 -25.20 19.00 -12.81
N ALA A 333 -25.05 19.71 -13.93
CA ALA A 333 -25.13 19.14 -15.27
C ALA A 333 -24.08 18.03 -15.48
N ILE A 334 -22.80 18.30 -15.18
CA ILE A 334 -21.73 17.31 -15.29
C ILE A 334 -21.90 16.18 -14.26
N LYS A 335 -22.28 16.52 -13.02
CA LYS A 335 -22.54 15.54 -11.95
C LYS A 335 -23.65 14.55 -12.33
N SER A 336 -24.67 15.00 -13.05
CA SER A 336 -25.79 14.15 -13.47
C SER A 336 -25.45 13.20 -14.63
N LEU A 337 -24.36 13.42 -15.37
CA LEU A 337 -23.96 12.53 -16.46
C LEU A 337 -23.57 11.13 -15.94
N PRO A 338 -23.94 10.04 -16.64
CA PRO A 338 -23.52 8.70 -16.29
C PRO A 338 -22.01 8.55 -16.43
N LYS A 339 -21.38 7.86 -15.47
CA LYS A 339 -19.92 7.70 -15.41
C LYS A 339 -19.54 6.23 -15.25
N VAL A 340 -18.27 5.94 -15.51
CA VAL A 340 -17.69 4.61 -15.31
C VAL A 340 -17.07 4.55 -13.92
N SER A 341 -17.31 3.47 -13.18
CA SER A 341 -16.53 3.17 -11.97
C SER A 341 -15.11 2.78 -12.38
N GLY A 342 -14.19 3.74 -12.25
CA GLY A 342 -12.79 3.58 -12.59
C GLY A 342 -12.11 2.54 -11.71
N LYS A 343 -11.15 1.81 -12.28
CA LYS A 343 -10.38 0.77 -11.58
C LYS A 343 -8.88 0.95 -11.86
N PRO A 344 -8.28 2.10 -11.49
CA PRO A 344 -6.87 2.32 -11.73
C PRO A 344 -6.03 1.24 -11.02
N VAL A 345 -4.92 0.87 -11.64
CA VAL A 345 -3.99 -0.08 -11.04
C VAL A 345 -3.37 0.57 -9.80
N GLN A 346 -3.32 -0.19 -8.70
CA GLN A 346 -2.64 0.17 -7.46
C GLN A 346 -1.66 -0.95 -7.09
N ILE A 347 -0.53 -0.57 -6.48
CA ILE A 347 0.40 -1.52 -5.87
C ILE A 347 -0.18 -1.98 -4.53
N ASN A 348 -0.43 -3.29 -4.38
CA ASN A 348 -0.88 -3.90 -3.13
C ASN A 348 0.31 -4.64 -2.53
N SER A 349 0.91 -4.11 -1.47
CA SER A 349 2.14 -4.64 -0.87
C SER A 349 2.04 -4.60 0.64
N ALA A 350 2.66 -5.57 1.30
CA ALA A 350 2.71 -5.67 2.74
C ALA A 350 4.13 -5.90 3.23
N LYS A 351 4.42 -5.43 4.44
CA LYS A 351 5.62 -5.79 5.19
C LYS A 351 5.22 -6.56 6.44
N LEU A 352 5.78 -7.74 6.64
CA LEU A 352 5.66 -8.47 7.89
C LEU A 352 6.49 -7.75 8.97
N GLU A 353 5.83 -7.29 10.03
CA GLU A 353 6.50 -6.61 11.16
C GLU A 353 6.76 -7.58 12.31
N SER A 354 5.86 -8.55 12.54
CA SER A 354 6.05 -9.61 13.53
C SER A 354 5.16 -10.82 13.27
N GLY A 355 5.58 -11.97 13.78
CA GLY A 355 4.90 -13.26 13.61
C GLY A 355 5.72 -14.23 12.79
N GLU A 356 5.71 -15.49 13.20
CA GLU A 356 6.41 -16.58 12.54
C GLU A 356 5.63 -17.89 12.76
N ILE A 357 5.79 -18.82 11.83
CA ILE A 357 5.40 -20.21 12.10
C ILE A 357 6.58 -20.85 12.83
N TYR A 358 6.31 -21.41 14.01
CA TYR A 358 7.33 -22.07 14.84
C TYR A 358 8.10 -23.12 14.04
N SER A 359 9.40 -23.27 14.32
CA SER A 359 10.26 -24.25 13.66
C SER A 359 9.88 -25.69 14.01
N SER A 360 9.21 -25.86 15.15
CA SER A 360 8.75 -27.15 15.64
C SER A 360 7.34 -27.04 16.21
N LEU A 361 6.44 -27.94 15.82
CA LEU A 361 5.07 -28.04 16.36
C LEU A 361 4.78 -29.46 16.85
N VAL A 362 3.79 -29.59 17.73
CA VAL A 362 3.37 -30.89 18.26
C VAL A 362 2.28 -31.49 17.36
N SER A 363 2.49 -32.72 16.90
CA SER A 363 1.56 -33.45 16.03
C SER A 363 0.13 -33.48 16.61
N GLY A 364 -0.85 -33.07 15.80
CA GLY A 364 -2.27 -33.06 16.16
C GLY A 364 -2.74 -31.85 16.98
N GLU A 365 -1.83 -31.00 17.46
CA GLU A 365 -2.20 -29.79 18.20
C GLU A 365 -2.66 -28.67 17.26
N SER A 366 -3.51 -27.79 17.78
CA SER A 366 -4.01 -26.63 17.05
C SER A 366 -3.50 -25.33 17.65
N TYR A 367 -3.03 -24.44 16.79
CA TYR A 367 -2.39 -23.17 17.14
C TYR A 367 -3.16 -22.00 16.54
N GLN A 368 -3.12 -20.87 17.24
CA GLN A 368 -3.57 -19.56 16.74
C GLN A 368 -2.36 -18.65 16.64
N ILE A 369 -1.78 -18.55 15.44
CA ILE A 369 -0.50 -17.87 15.23
C ILE A 369 -0.77 -16.40 14.85
N PRO A 370 -0.37 -15.42 15.69
CA PRO A 370 -0.57 -14.01 15.37
C PRO A 370 0.51 -13.51 14.40
N PHE A 371 0.08 -12.82 13.35
CA PHE A 371 0.95 -12.09 12.42
C PHE A 371 0.54 -10.63 12.38
N SER A 372 1.51 -9.72 12.39
CA SER A 372 1.31 -8.29 12.26
C SER A 372 1.92 -7.80 10.94
N PHE A 373 1.09 -7.20 10.08
CA PHE A 373 1.52 -6.66 8.79
C PHE A 373 1.32 -5.16 8.74
N LYS A 374 2.29 -4.46 8.14
CA LYS A 374 2.18 -3.07 7.73
C LYS A 374 1.73 -2.99 6.28
N ASN A 375 0.74 -2.15 6.00
CA ASN A 375 0.40 -1.79 4.62
C ASN A 375 1.52 -0.93 4.04
N SER A 376 2.31 -1.50 3.14
CA SER A 376 3.40 -0.81 2.43
C SER A 376 3.03 -0.45 1.00
N GLY A 377 1.78 -0.70 0.59
CA GLY A 377 1.28 -0.42 -0.74
C GLY A 377 0.60 0.94 -0.88
N GLN A 378 -0.14 1.08 -1.98
CA GLN A 378 -0.89 2.28 -2.35
C GLN A 378 -2.38 2.18 -2.01
N SER A 379 -2.96 0.99 -1.98
CA SER A 379 -4.39 0.82 -1.71
C SER A 379 -4.72 0.92 -0.23
N ILE A 380 -5.93 1.36 0.11
CA ILE A 380 -6.52 1.10 1.43
C ILE A 380 -7.06 -0.34 1.42
N TRP A 381 -6.54 -1.18 2.30
CA TRP A 381 -7.01 -2.57 2.45
C TRP A 381 -8.42 -2.58 3.03
N GLY A 382 -9.30 -3.45 2.52
CA GLY A 382 -10.69 -3.51 2.99
C GLY A 382 -11.59 -2.42 2.39
N ASP A 383 -11.06 -1.56 1.52
CA ASP A 383 -11.84 -0.51 0.86
C ASP A 383 -12.50 -1.05 -0.41
N GLY A 384 -13.69 -1.65 -0.24
CA GLY A 384 -14.43 -2.30 -1.33
C GLY A 384 -13.76 -3.55 -1.90
N ASN A 385 -12.78 -4.11 -1.21
CA ASN A 385 -12.00 -5.27 -1.61
C ASN A 385 -11.84 -6.27 -0.46
N LYS A 386 -11.80 -7.55 -0.78
CA LYS A 386 -11.56 -8.60 0.22
C LYS A 386 -10.07 -8.85 0.36
N ILE A 387 -9.56 -8.69 1.58
CA ILE A 387 -8.17 -9.01 1.92
C ILE A 387 -8.11 -10.31 2.72
N GLU A 388 -7.25 -11.23 2.28
CA GLU A 388 -7.05 -12.51 2.94
C GLU A 388 -5.58 -12.83 3.13
N LEU A 389 -5.21 -13.25 4.33
CA LEU A 389 -3.94 -13.92 4.60
C LEU A 389 -4.14 -15.42 4.41
N ARG A 390 -3.36 -16.03 3.51
CA ARG A 390 -3.44 -17.47 3.24
C ARG A 390 -2.17 -18.17 3.70
N ILE A 391 -2.35 -19.24 4.46
CA ILE A 391 -1.30 -20.23 4.74
C ILE A 391 -1.51 -21.42 3.81
N ILE A 392 -0.47 -21.72 3.03
CA ILE A 392 -0.50 -22.69 1.94
C ILE A 392 0.57 -23.75 2.20
N ASN A 393 0.21 -25.01 2.01
CA ASN A 393 1.14 -26.13 1.91
C ASN A 393 0.59 -27.12 0.88
N ASP A 394 1.32 -27.30 -0.22
CA ASP A 394 0.86 -28.11 -1.36
C ASP A 394 0.84 -29.61 -1.02
N GLU A 395 1.82 -30.10 -0.25
CA GLU A 395 1.96 -31.50 0.14
C GLU A 395 0.76 -31.98 0.97
N LEU A 396 0.28 -31.12 1.87
CA LEU A 396 -0.84 -31.37 2.77
C LEU A 396 -2.17 -30.86 2.22
N ARG A 397 -2.17 -30.17 1.08
CA ARG A 397 -3.34 -29.48 0.50
C ARG A 397 -3.98 -28.49 1.48
N ILE A 398 -3.17 -27.84 2.31
CA ILE A 398 -3.62 -26.78 3.20
C ILE A 398 -3.68 -25.48 2.41
N ASN A 399 -4.81 -24.79 2.51
CA ASN A 399 -4.99 -23.44 1.99
C ASN A 399 -6.00 -22.71 2.89
N THR A 400 -5.58 -22.45 4.12
CA THR A 400 -6.42 -21.77 5.12
C THR A 400 -6.34 -20.27 4.88
N ALA A 401 -7.49 -19.62 4.73
CA ALA A 401 -7.59 -18.18 4.53
C ALA A 401 -8.18 -17.51 5.76
N VAL A 402 -7.56 -16.43 6.21
CA VAL A 402 -8.08 -15.53 7.25
C VAL A 402 -8.37 -14.19 6.61
N SER A 403 -9.64 -13.80 6.61
CA SER A 403 -10.07 -12.52 6.03
C SER A 403 -9.85 -11.37 7.00
N LEU A 404 -9.49 -10.20 6.47
CA LEU A 404 -9.63 -8.94 7.17
C LEU A 404 -11.14 -8.68 7.41
N PRO A 405 -11.55 -8.23 8.60
CA PRO A 405 -12.94 -7.85 8.87
C PRO A 405 -13.45 -6.80 7.87
N GLU A 406 -14.72 -6.91 7.46
CA GLU A 406 -15.32 -6.05 6.41
C GLU A 406 -15.40 -4.56 6.81
N ASP A 407 -15.47 -4.26 8.09
CA ASP A 407 -15.50 -2.90 8.64
C ASP A 407 -14.10 -2.30 8.83
N GLN A 408 -13.04 -3.11 8.70
CA GLN A 408 -11.68 -2.67 8.93
C GLN A 408 -11.03 -2.16 7.66
N LYS A 409 -10.58 -0.91 7.70
CA LYS A 409 -9.78 -0.28 6.64
C LYS A 409 -8.36 -0.04 7.11
N ILE A 410 -7.36 -0.51 6.36
CA ILE A 410 -5.94 -0.30 6.68
C ILE A 410 -5.33 0.63 5.65
N GLU A 411 -5.06 1.86 6.06
CA GLU A 411 -4.39 2.84 5.20
C GLU A 411 -2.90 2.49 5.00
N PRO A 412 -2.28 2.99 3.91
CA PRO A 412 -0.84 2.90 3.78
C PRO A 412 -0.09 3.42 5.02
N GLY A 413 0.87 2.64 5.48
CA GLY A 413 1.63 2.89 6.69
C GLY A 413 1.02 2.31 7.98
N GLN A 414 -0.25 1.90 7.98
CA GLN A 414 -0.89 1.33 9.16
C GLN A 414 -0.60 -0.16 9.33
N LEU A 415 -0.75 -0.63 10.57
CA LEU A 415 -0.60 -2.03 10.96
C LEU A 415 -1.96 -2.72 11.09
N THR A 416 -1.99 -4.00 10.75
CA THR A 416 -3.10 -4.89 11.09
C THR A 416 -2.57 -6.24 11.56
N LYS A 417 -3.42 -6.99 12.27
CA LYS A 417 -3.11 -8.30 12.80
C LYS A 417 -4.03 -9.36 12.20
N PHE A 418 -3.46 -10.51 11.89
CA PHE A 418 -4.19 -11.72 11.55
C PHE A 418 -3.87 -12.79 12.59
N SER A 419 -4.86 -13.60 12.97
CA SER A 419 -4.65 -14.79 13.78
C SER A 419 -4.93 -16.00 12.91
N VAL A 420 -3.87 -16.76 12.58
CA VAL A 420 -3.94 -17.87 11.65
C VAL A 420 -4.16 -19.17 12.42
N PRO A 421 -5.28 -19.87 12.20
CA PRO A 421 -5.46 -21.21 12.75
C PRO A 421 -4.60 -22.21 11.96
N LEU A 422 -3.79 -22.99 12.67
CA LEU A 422 -2.98 -24.06 12.10
C LEU A 422 -3.09 -25.31 12.97
N THR A 423 -3.62 -26.39 12.43
CA THR A 423 -3.58 -27.72 13.05
C THR A 423 -2.37 -28.48 12.51
N ALA A 424 -1.45 -28.85 13.39
CA ALA A 424 -0.24 -29.59 13.04
C ALA A 424 -0.61 -30.98 12.50
N PRO A 425 -0.10 -31.38 11.32
CA PRO A 425 -0.37 -32.67 10.70
C PRO A 425 0.35 -33.80 11.44
N LYS A 426 0.50 -34.96 10.79
CA LYS A 426 1.37 -36.04 11.28
C LYS A 426 2.85 -35.65 11.18
N SER A 427 3.69 -36.31 11.98
CA SER A 427 5.12 -36.06 12.02
C SER A 427 5.79 -36.03 10.65
N GLY A 428 6.70 -35.09 10.47
CA GLY A 428 7.38 -34.80 9.20
C GLY A 428 7.89 -33.37 9.16
N ILE A 429 8.68 -33.04 8.14
CA ILE A 429 9.14 -31.67 7.89
C ILE A 429 8.30 -31.11 6.76
N TYR A 430 7.66 -29.96 6.98
CA TYR A 430 6.79 -29.32 6.01
C TYR A 430 7.21 -27.88 5.76
N LYS A 431 7.05 -27.44 4.52
CA LYS A 431 7.24 -26.05 4.13
C LYS A 431 5.89 -25.35 4.04
N PHE A 432 5.67 -24.36 4.90
CA PHE A 432 4.49 -23.50 4.85
C PHE A 432 4.81 -22.20 4.12
N TYR A 433 3.87 -21.75 3.30
CA TYR A 433 3.95 -20.48 2.58
C TYR A 433 2.82 -19.55 3.02
N LEU A 434 3.16 -18.33 3.38
CA LEU A 434 2.22 -17.31 3.84
C LEU A 434 2.16 -16.17 2.83
N GLN A 435 0.97 -15.82 2.34
CA GLN A 435 0.80 -14.78 1.34
C GLN A 435 -0.51 -14.01 1.53
N LEU A 436 -0.45 -12.69 1.38
CA LEU A 436 -1.63 -11.82 1.34
C LEU A 436 -2.22 -11.77 -0.07
N TYR A 437 -3.55 -11.75 -0.14
CA TYR A 437 -4.36 -11.69 -1.36
C TYR A 437 -5.38 -10.56 -1.28
N ARG A 438 -5.62 -9.90 -2.42
CA ARG A 438 -6.73 -8.96 -2.66
C ARG A 438 -7.62 -9.55 -3.75
N ASP A 439 -8.87 -9.82 -3.44
CA ASP A 439 -9.85 -10.37 -4.39
C ASP A 439 -9.30 -11.58 -5.19
N ASN A 440 -8.63 -12.50 -4.49
CA ASN A 440 -7.92 -13.68 -5.02
C ASN A 440 -6.63 -13.42 -5.83
N LYS A 441 -6.18 -12.17 -5.98
CA LYS A 441 -4.87 -11.87 -6.57
C LYS A 441 -3.83 -11.71 -5.46
N PRO A 442 -2.65 -12.35 -5.56
CA PRO A 442 -1.61 -12.17 -4.56
C PRO A 442 -1.14 -10.71 -4.57
N PHE A 443 -0.73 -10.24 -3.39
CA PHE A 443 -0.03 -8.97 -3.27
C PHE A 443 1.28 -9.00 -4.06
N THR A 444 1.80 -7.84 -4.43
CA THR A 444 3.07 -7.70 -5.14
C THR A 444 4.28 -7.95 -4.24
N SER A 445 4.12 -7.85 -2.92
CA SER A 445 5.14 -8.28 -1.96
C SER A 445 5.28 -9.80 -1.96
N ASP A 446 6.51 -10.28 -1.91
CA ASP A 446 6.81 -11.69 -1.74
C ASP A 446 6.17 -12.25 -0.47
N GLY A 447 5.66 -13.48 -0.56
CA GLY A 447 5.21 -14.22 0.59
C GLY A 447 6.36 -14.78 1.44
N TRP A 448 6.01 -15.27 2.61
CA TRP A 448 6.96 -15.73 3.62
C TRP A 448 6.96 -17.26 3.69
N SER A 449 8.13 -17.87 3.63
CA SER A 449 8.30 -19.33 3.71
C SER A 449 8.86 -19.74 5.07
N TYR A 450 8.28 -20.79 5.65
CA TYR A 450 8.69 -21.36 6.94
C TYR A 450 8.88 -22.87 6.79
N ASN A 451 9.99 -23.39 7.30
CA ASN A 451 10.21 -24.83 7.42
C ASN A 451 9.89 -25.23 8.85
N THR A 452 8.93 -26.14 9.02
CA THR A 452 8.44 -26.56 10.32
C THR A 452 8.51 -28.08 10.45
N GLU A 453 9.17 -28.56 11.50
CA GLU A 453 9.21 -29.97 11.87
C GLU A 453 8.05 -30.30 12.83
N ILE A 454 7.22 -31.26 12.44
CA ILE A 454 6.11 -31.73 13.25
C ILE A 454 6.60 -32.92 14.06
N LYS A 455 6.64 -32.75 15.38
CA LYS A 455 7.25 -33.70 16.31
C LYS A 455 6.21 -34.37 17.21
N SER A 456 6.60 -35.48 17.81
CA SER A 456 5.81 -36.14 18.87
C SER A 456 5.67 -35.22 20.09
N PRO A 457 4.60 -35.38 20.90
CA PRO A 457 4.40 -34.60 22.13
C PRO A 457 5.58 -34.64 23.10
N VAL A 458 5.77 -33.53 23.80
CA VAL A 458 6.68 -33.44 24.96
C VAL A 458 6.04 -34.19 26.12
N THR A 459 6.83 -35.01 26.80
CA THR A 459 6.47 -35.66 28.07
C THR A 459 7.48 -35.25 29.12
N LEU A 460 7.02 -34.85 30.31
CA LEU A 460 7.87 -34.40 31.41
C LEU A 460 7.92 -35.46 32.50
N VAL A 461 9.11 -35.70 33.03
CA VAL A 461 9.34 -36.49 34.23
C VAL A 461 10.01 -35.56 35.23
N VAL A 462 9.34 -35.27 36.34
CA VAL A 462 9.87 -34.40 37.39
C VAL A 462 10.65 -35.25 38.38
N LYS A 463 11.86 -34.81 38.72
CA LYS A 463 12.67 -35.39 39.77
C LYS A 463 13.08 -34.38 40.81
N ALA A 464 12.80 -34.69 42.06
CA ALA A 464 13.18 -33.87 43.19
C ALA A 464 13.33 -34.70 44.47
N GLY A 465 14.29 -34.31 45.30
CA GLY A 465 14.38 -34.72 46.70
C GLY A 465 13.82 -33.66 47.63
N LEU A 466 13.71 -34.01 48.90
CA LEU A 466 13.41 -33.07 49.98
C LEU A 466 14.59 -33.02 50.95
N GLY A 467 15.03 -31.82 51.28
CA GLY A 467 16.03 -31.60 52.32
C GLY A 467 15.49 -32.17 53.62
N TRP A 468 16.33 -32.91 54.34
CA TRP A 468 16.03 -33.53 55.63
C TRP A 468 15.01 -34.69 55.59
N LYS A 469 14.50 -35.09 54.42
CA LYS A 469 13.56 -36.21 54.29
C LYS A 469 14.07 -37.30 53.35
N ASN A 470 13.82 -38.55 53.74
CA ASN A 470 14.14 -39.72 52.94
C ASN A 470 13.04 -40.10 51.95
N ASP A 471 11.81 -39.61 52.19
CA ASP A 471 10.66 -39.84 51.33
C ASP A 471 10.23 -38.51 50.70
N ALA A 472 10.44 -38.40 49.38
CA ALA A 472 10.04 -37.24 48.59
C ALA A 472 8.62 -37.37 48.01
N SER A 473 7.88 -38.42 48.38
CA SER A 473 6.58 -38.69 47.77
C SER A 473 5.54 -37.61 48.04
N GLY A 474 4.52 -37.60 47.19
CA GLY A 474 3.35 -36.75 47.30
C GLY A 474 3.26 -35.68 46.22
N LYS A 475 2.35 -34.73 46.45
CA LYS A 475 1.96 -33.71 45.46
C LYS A 475 2.90 -32.52 45.47
N TYR A 476 3.26 -32.06 44.28
CA TYR A 476 4.02 -30.85 43.99
C TYR A 476 3.27 -30.04 42.94
N LEU A 477 3.48 -28.74 42.91
CA LEU A 477 3.02 -27.87 41.83
C LEU A 477 4.21 -27.51 40.95
N LEU A 478 4.13 -27.87 39.66
CA LEU A 478 5.06 -27.47 38.63
C LEU A 478 4.46 -26.30 37.85
N LYS A 479 5.01 -25.12 38.08
CA LYS A 479 4.72 -23.91 37.32
C LYS A 479 5.64 -23.84 36.10
N ILE A 480 5.08 -23.54 34.94
CA ILE A 480 5.78 -23.48 33.66
C ILE A 480 5.53 -22.10 33.07
N ASN A 481 6.58 -21.29 32.93
CA ASN A 481 6.48 -20.00 32.28
C ASN A 481 6.86 -20.14 30.80
N SER A 482 5.93 -19.76 29.92
CA SER A 482 6.14 -19.67 28.48
C SER A 482 6.00 -18.21 28.02
N SER A 483 6.40 -17.93 26.78
CA SER A 483 6.12 -16.65 26.13
C SER A 483 4.62 -16.34 25.99
N THR A 484 3.76 -17.36 26.08
CA THR A 484 2.30 -17.24 25.94
C THR A 484 1.55 -17.18 27.27
N GLY A 485 2.26 -17.30 28.41
CA GLY A 485 1.67 -17.27 29.75
C GLY A 485 2.19 -18.36 30.67
N GLU A 486 1.57 -18.43 31.85
CA GLU A 486 1.91 -19.36 32.92
C GLU A 486 0.94 -20.55 32.93
N THR A 487 1.48 -21.76 32.99
CA THR A 487 0.72 -22.99 33.18
C THR A 487 1.15 -23.67 34.48
N ILE A 488 0.20 -24.12 35.29
CA ILE A 488 0.50 -24.87 36.52
C ILE A 488 -0.08 -26.27 36.38
N ILE A 489 0.76 -27.28 36.58
CA ILE A 489 0.35 -28.69 36.60
C ILE A 489 0.75 -29.35 37.91
N GLU A 490 -0.02 -30.36 38.33
CA GLU A 490 0.32 -31.18 39.49
C GLU A 490 1.34 -32.24 39.08
N ALA A 491 2.42 -32.38 39.85
CA ALA A 491 3.39 -33.46 39.73
C ALA A 491 3.33 -34.33 41.00
N VAL A 492 2.94 -35.59 40.85
CA VAL A 492 2.91 -36.56 41.95
C VAL A 492 4.20 -37.36 41.92
N LEU A 493 5.04 -37.19 42.93
CA LEU A 493 6.32 -37.89 43.04
C LEU A 493 6.13 -39.17 43.87
N SER A 494 6.82 -40.23 43.46
CA SER A 494 6.97 -41.46 44.22
C SER A 494 8.01 -41.30 45.35
N ASN A 495 8.21 -42.36 46.13
CA ASN A 495 9.26 -42.38 47.17
C ASN A 495 10.68 -42.20 46.61
N SER A 496 10.93 -42.56 45.35
CA SER A 496 12.21 -42.30 44.68
C SER A 496 12.38 -40.84 44.24
N GLY A 497 11.39 -39.98 44.52
CA GLY A 497 11.41 -38.57 44.15
C GLY A 497 11.16 -38.30 42.67
N GLN A 498 10.62 -39.28 41.94
CA GLN A 498 10.33 -39.18 40.51
C GLN A 498 8.82 -39.22 40.26
N SER A 499 8.33 -38.41 39.33
CA SER A 499 6.94 -38.48 38.87
C SER A 499 6.74 -39.56 37.82
N GLU A 500 5.49 -40.02 37.68
CA GLU A 500 5.06 -40.65 36.43
C GLU A 500 5.22 -39.67 35.26
N PRO A 501 5.37 -40.15 34.01
CA PRO A 501 5.44 -39.29 32.84
C PRO A 501 4.17 -38.44 32.68
N ILE A 502 4.34 -37.13 32.58
CA ILE A 502 3.25 -36.16 32.40
C ILE A 502 3.28 -35.66 30.96
N GLU A 503 2.23 -35.95 30.18
CA GLU A 503 2.15 -35.48 28.80
C GLU A 503 1.89 -33.96 28.76
N ALA A 504 2.78 -33.22 28.10
CA ALA A 504 2.80 -31.76 28.07
C ALA A 504 2.68 -31.24 26.62
N ARG A 505 1.58 -31.59 25.94
CA ARG A 505 1.28 -31.23 24.55
C ARG A 505 1.35 -29.73 24.24
N PHE A 506 1.10 -28.90 25.23
CA PHE A 506 1.15 -27.44 25.12
C PHE A 506 2.58 -26.89 25.04
N LEU A 507 3.61 -27.70 25.28
CA LEU A 507 5.00 -27.30 25.13
C LEU A 507 5.50 -27.59 23.72
N LEU A 508 5.99 -26.53 23.07
CA LEU A 508 6.68 -26.65 21.79
C LEU A 508 8.05 -27.33 22.00
N PRO A 509 8.37 -28.40 21.27
CA PRO A 509 9.69 -29.02 21.33
C PRO A 509 10.75 -28.12 20.70
N ASP A 510 11.99 -28.23 21.17
CA ASP A 510 13.16 -27.40 20.83
C ASP A 510 13.06 -25.94 21.30
N TYR A 511 12.19 -25.67 22.27
CA TYR A 511 12.08 -24.38 22.93
C TYR A 511 12.44 -24.49 24.42
N SER A 512 12.99 -23.41 24.96
CA SER A 512 13.33 -23.30 26.38
C SER A 512 12.19 -22.72 27.20
N PHE A 513 12.01 -23.27 28.39
CA PHE A 513 11.01 -22.83 29.36
C PHE A 513 11.62 -22.73 30.75
N ASP A 514 11.03 -21.89 31.61
CA ASP A 514 11.34 -21.87 33.03
C ASP A 514 10.33 -22.74 33.78
N PHE A 515 10.84 -23.74 34.49
CA PHE A 515 10.05 -24.66 35.29
C PHE A 515 10.31 -24.38 36.77
N THR A 516 9.30 -24.00 37.53
CA THR A 516 9.37 -23.80 38.97
C THR A 516 8.61 -24.90 39.71
N LEU A 517 9.33 -25.74 40.45
CA LEU A 517 8.74 -26.76 41.30
C LEU A 517 8.55 -26.22 42.72
N SER A 518 7.37 -26.46 43.28
CA SER A 518 7.00 -26.04 44.63
C SER A 518 6.30 -27.16 45.40
N LYS A 519 6.56 -27.21 46.71
CA LYS A 519 5.87 -28.05 47.68
C LYS A 519 5.58 -27.18 48.92
N PRO A 520 4.41 -27.30 49.56
CA PRO A 520 4.14 -26.57 50.80
C PRO A 520 5.26 -26.71 51.81
N PHE A 521 5.65 -25.59 52.42
CA PHE A 521 6.70 -25.49 53.45
C PHE A 521 8.14 -25.75 52.98
N TYR A 522 8.36 -25.91 51.68
CA TYR A 522 9.70 -25.97 51.09
C TYR A 522 9.93 -24.75 50.19
N THR A 523 11.19 -24.34 50.08
CA THR A 523 11.60 -23.30 49.13
C THR A 523 11.47 -23.83 47.71
N SER A 524 10.70 -23.13 46.87
CA SER A 524 10.54 -23.49 45.45
C SER A 524 11.87 -23.39 44.70
N LYS A 525 12.03 -24.19 43.65
CA LYS A 525 13.23 -24.14 42.81
C LYS A 525 12.84 -24.02 41.34
N THR A 526 13.56 -23.16 40.62
CA THR A 526 13.39 -22.96 39.18
C THR A 526 14.55 -23.57 38.40
N VAL A 527 14.24 -24.21 37.28
CA VAL A 527 15.22 -24.68 36.29
C VAL A 527 14.84 -24.12 34.91
N HIS A 528 15.84 -23.64 34.17
CA HIS A 528 15.69 -23.26 32.78
C HIS A 528 16.06 -24.45 31.90
N TYR A 529 15.16 -24.92 31.06
CA TYR A 529 15.36 -26.17 30.33
C TYR A 529 14.75 -26.13 28.93
N MET A 530 15.52 -26.58 27.93
CA MET A 530 15.03 -26.80 26.57
C MET A 530 14.41 -28.20 26.47
N VAL A 531 13.13 -28.26 26.16
CA VAL A 531 12.42 -29.54 26.01
C VAL A 531 12.52 -30.05 24.58
N TYR A 532 12.54 -31.36 24.41
CA TYR A 532 12.55 -32.04 23.12
C TYR A 532 11.31 -32.94 22.98
N SER A 533 11.06 -33.46 21.79
CA SER A 533 10.00 -34.46 21.58
C SER A 533 10.26 -35.74 22.40
N GLY A 534 9.22 -36.30 23.01
CA GLY A 534 9.34 -37.47 23.88
C GLY A 534 9.65 -37.09 25.34
N THR A 535 10.32 -37.98 26.07
CA THR A 535 10.50 -37.85 27.53
C THR A 535 11.66 -36.92 27.89
N ASN A 536 11.37 -35.91 28.70
CA ASN A 536 12.32 -34.95 29.24
C ASN A 536 12.34 -35.06 30.76
N THR A 537 13.52 -35.22 31.34
CA THR A 537 13.65 -35.32 32.80
C THR A 537 14.06 -33.96 33.38
N LEU A 538 13.20 -33.38 34.22
CA LEU A 538 13.44 -32.13 34.91
C LEU A 538 14.03 -32.43 36.30
N GLU A 539 15.33 -32.19 36.45
CA GLU A 539 16.08 -32.47 37.68
C GLU A 539 16.13 -31.22 38.58
N PHE A 540 15.30 -31.18 39.63
CA PHE A 540 15.29 -30.10 40.61
C PHE A 540 16.26 -30.34 41.77
N GLY A 541 16.88 -31.51 41.89
CA GLY A 541 17.67 -31.83 43.09
C GLY A 541 16.82 -31.73 44.36
N SER A 542 17.39 -31.32 45.49
CA SER A 542 16.70 -31.31 46.78
C SER A 542 16.11 -29.95 47.14
N LEU A 543 14.78 -29.87 47.31
CA LEU A 543 14.11 -28.66 47.81
C LEU A 543 14.39 -28.52 49.31
N GLN A 544 14.81 -27.34 49.75
CA GLN A 544 15.17 -27.11 51.16
C GLN A 544 13.94 -26.69 51.98
N PRO A 545 13.79 -27.17 53.23
CA PRO A 545 12.73 -26.74 54.13
C PRO A 545 12.75 -25.22 54.34
N ASN A 546 11.57 -24.61 54.25
CA ASN A 546 11.38 -23.18 54.56
C ASN A 546 10.85 -23.06 56.00
N ILE A 547 11.75 -23.13 56.97
CA ILE A 547 11.41 -23.09 58.41
C ILE A 547 10.57 -21.85 58.76
N PHE A 548 10.88 -20.70 58.16
CA PHE A 548 10.16 -19.46 58.43
C PHE A 548 8.68 -19.55 58.04
N SER A 549 8.35 -20.31 56.99
CA SER A 549 6.96 -20.50 56.55
C SER A 549 6.08 -21.30 57.52
N VAL A 550 6.68 -22.01 58.48
CA VAL A 550 5.97 -22.86 59.46
C VAL A 550 6.26 -22.48 60.92
N LEU A 551 6.94 -21.37 61.17
CA LEU A 551 7.41 -20.99 62.51
C LEU A 551 6.27 -20.91 63.55
N LEU A 552 5.06 -20.54 63.11
CA LEU A 552 3.86 -20.42 63.95
C LEU A 552 2.94 -21.65 63.89
N ASN A 553 3.37 -22.72 63.22
CA ASN A 553 2.64 -23.99 63.14
C ASN A 553 3.54 -25.13 63.69
N PRO A 554 3.48 -25.41 65.02
CA PRO A 554 4.36 -26.36 65.67
C PRO A 554 4.30 -27.78 65.08
N GLN A 555 3.13 -28.18 64.61
CA GLN A 555 2.92 -29.50 64.00
C GLN A 555 3.67 -29.60 62.66
N GLU A 556 3.56 -28.58 61.80
CA GLU A 556 4.26 -28.59 60.52
C GLU A 556 5.75 -28.35 60.66
N LEU A 557 6.18 -27.54 61.63
CA LEU A 557 7.58 -27.41 61.99
C LEU A 557 8.19 -28.75 62.40
N TRP A 558 7.49 -29.52 63.26
CA TRP A 558 7.92 -30.86 63.64
C TRP A 558 8.00 -31.81 62.44
N ASN A 559 7.01 -31.75 61.53
CA ASN A 559 6.98 -32.55 60.32
C ASN A 559 8.15 -32.26 59.36
N LEU A 560 8.77 -31.08 59.39
CA LEU A 560 9.90 -30.73 58.52
C LEU A 560 11.28 -31.15 59.06
N LEU A 561 11.42 -31.34 60.37
CA LEU A 561 12.72 -31.64 60.99
C LEU A 561 13.32 -32.99 60.51
N PRO A 562 14.65 -33.13 60.45
CA PRO A 562 15.32 -34.33 59.90
C PRO A 562 15.02 -35.63 60.65
N PHE A 563 14.63 -35.55 61.92
CA PHE A 563 14.41 -36.71 62.78
C PHE A 563 12.97 -37.25 62.72
N SER A 564 12.03 -36.54 62.07
CA SER A 564 10.62 -36.97 61.96
C SER A 564 10.33 -37.84 60.72
N ASN A 565 11.34 -38.52 60.18
CA ASN A 565 11.16 -39.48 59.09
C ASN A 565 10.29 -40.65 59.58
N LYS A 566 9.17 -40.92 58.90
CA LYS A 566 8.32 -42.09 59.19
C LYS A 566 9.02 -43.35 58.67
N THR A 567 9.60 -44.14 59.55
CA THR A 567 10.03 -45.52 59.25
C THR A 567 8.80 -46.40 59.10
N THR A 568 8.55 -46.92 57.90
CA THR A 568 7.62 -48.03 57.68
C THR A 568 8.41 -49.34 57.61
N GLN A 569 8.52 -50.01 58.75
CA GLN A 569 8.72 -51.47 58.81
C GLN A 569 7.88 -51.99 59.98
N PRO A 570 6.91 -52.90 59.77
CA PRO A 570 6.27 -53.59 60.88
C PRO A 570 7.29 -54.55 61.49
N CYS A 571 7.53 -54.46 62.80
CA CYS A 571 8.18 -55.53 63.54
C CYS A 571 7.27 -56.77 63.51
N GLU A 572 7.63 -57.76 62.70
CA GLU A 572 7.17 -59.12 62.91
C GLU A 572 7.81 -59.66 64.20
N LEU A 573 6.97 -59.98 65.18
CA LEU A 573 7.34 -60.72 66.38
C LEU A 573 7.72 -62.15 65.99
N ALA A 574 9.01 -62.42 65.77
CA ALA A 574 9.55 -63.76 65.72
C ALA A 574 10.03 -64.18 67.12
N THR A 575 9.33 -65.14 67.72
CA THR A 575 9.74 -65.84 68.94
C THR A 575 10.91 -66.78 68.67
N GLN A 576 12.09 -66.51 69.27
CA GLN A 576 12.81 -67.40 70.20
C GLN A 576 14.28 -66.95 70.42
N PRO A 577 14.88 -67.25 71.61
CA PRO A 577 16.16 -66.70 72.00
C PRO A 577 17.32 -67.69 71.83
N LYS A 578 18.47 -67.21 71.33
CA LYS A 578 19.78 -67.27 72.00
C LYS A 578 20.93 -66.80 71.10
N ASN A 579 21.85 -66.09 71.75
CA ASN A 579 23.18 -65.58 71.33
C ASN A 579 23.17 -64.37 70.37
N CYS A 580 23.12 -63.17 70.95
CA CYS A 580 24.28 -62.32 71.21
C CYS A 580 24.02 -61.41 72.42
#